data_AF-A0A9Q1GH04-F1
#
_entry.id   AF-A0A9Q1GH04-F1
#
_cell.length_a   1.000
_cell.length_b   1.000
_cell.length_c   1.000
_cell.angle_alpha   90.00
_cell.angle_beta   90.00
_cell.angle_gamma   90.00
#
_symmetry.space_group_name_H-M   'P 1'
#
loop_
_entity.id
_entity.type
_entity.pdbx_description
1 polymer ?
#
loop_
_entity_poly.entity_id
_entity_poly.type
_entity_poly.pdbx_seq_one_letter_code
_entity_poly.pdbx_strand_id
1 'polypeptide(L)'
;MHSRWWIWRTVYSFASGISSVAMQYWEVLLIDQSECFVFKPMLYELLSGEVDAWEIAPRFSDLLANTDVQFIQDRVKLLRPYYDMLTNGCQRSTCAGTVQLESDLLIEYDCIGLARLVLALGAEPKLEGVPGAAEFALPFSTFDDACKVNDDLKLLERKYFGKGYPIQVVVVGCGYSGVELAATVSERLQNKGIVRAINLESTILPSAPAGNREAALRVLLERNVELFLGYFVSSISRAGADQLTEDRMTTNIGEEHDPEKFVVQIQPAERGLQPQSLEADLVLWTVGNKPRLPQLDPCDRPHLLPLNGRGQAETDETLRVKGHPRIFALGDSSPLRDSSGNLLPATAQVK
;
A
#
# COMPACT_ATOMS: atom_id res chain seq x y z
N MET A 1 3.04 -20.67 23.47
CA MET A 1 3.57 -21.68 22.52
C MET A 1 3.58 -21.05 21.14
N HIS A 2 4.79 -20.82 20.63
CA HIS A 2 5.20 -20.46 19.27
C HIS A 2 4.27 -19.67 18.35
N SER A 3 4.53 -18.36 18.24
CA SER A 3 4.13 -17.54 17.09
C SER A 3 5.39 -17.20 16.30
N ARG A 4 5.68 -18.00 15.26
CA ARG A 4 6.68 -17.67 14.22
C ARG A 4 5.91 -17.02 13.06
N TRP A 5 6.04 -15.72 12.89
CA TRP A 5 5.58 -15.02 11.69
C TRP A 5 6.59 -13.91 11.37
N TRP A 6 7.34 -14.07 10.28
CA TRP A 6 8.22 -13.04 9.73
C TRP A 6 7.64 -12.66 8.36
N ILE A 7 7.26 -11.40 8.16
CA ILE A 7 6.89 -10.84 6.85
C ILE A 7 7.90 -9.72 6.60
N TRP A 8 8.78 -9.94 5.64
CA TRP A 8 9.98 -9.12 5.44
C TRP A 8 9.68 -7.90 4.56
N ARG A 9 10.22 -6.75 4.98
CA ARG A 9 10.29 -5.52 4.19
C ARG A 9 11.72 -5.00 4.30
N THR A 10 12.69 -5.70 3.68
CA THR A 10 14.11 -5.48 3.98
C THR A 10 15.01 -5.75 2.79
N VAL A 11 15.95 -4.83 2.55
CA VAL A 11 17.18 -5.05 1.79
C VAL A 11 18.20 -5.73 2.71
N TYR A 12 18.91 -6.75 2.25
CA TYR A 12 20.02 -7.36 3.02
C TYR A 12 21.36 -7.06 2.33
N SER A 13 22.45 -7.31 3.06
CA SER A 13 23.79 -7.48 2.53
C SER A 13 24.55 -8.37 3.51
N PHE A 14 25.24 -9.41 3.03
CA PHE A 14 26.04 -10.35 3.84
C PHE A 14 27.50 -10.30 3.36
N ALA A 15 28.49 -10.22 4.26
CA ALA A 15 29.90 -10.32 3.87
C ALA A 15 30.71 -11.20 4.85
N SER A 16 31.64 -12.00 4.31
CA SER A 16 32.64 -12.77 5.07
C SER A 16 34.02 -12.66 4.42
N GLY A 17 35.05 -12.24 5.19
CA GLY A 17 36.46 -12.63 4.97
C GLY A 17 37.53 -11.55 4.69
N ILE A 18 38.19 -11.06 5.76
CA ILE A 18 39.62 -10.65 5.99
C ILE A 18 40.36 -9.72 5.00
N SER A 19 40.57 -8.43 5.35
CA SER A 19 41.86 -7.88 5.86
C SER A 19 41.87 -6.33 6.00
N SER A 20 42.23 -5.87 7.21
CA SER A 20 43.00 -4.66 7.57
C SER A 20 42.74 -3.31 6.88
N VAL A 21 41.51 -2.79 6.92
CA VAL A 21 41.20 -1.36 7.16
C VAL A 21 39.88 -1.38 7.94
N ALA A 22 39.64 -0.45 8.87
CA ALA A 22 38.41 -0.38 9.66
C ALA A 22 37.17 -0.19 8.76
N MET A 23 36.67 -1.28 8.20
CA MET A 23 35.36 -1.40 7.57
C MET A 23 34.48 -2.15 8.55
N GLN A 24 33.46 -1.47 9.04
CA GLN A 24 32.45 -2.05 9.92
C GLN A 24 31.64 -3.03 9.05
N TYR A 25 31.90 -4.33 9.22
CA TYR A 25 31.20 -5.39 8.51
C TYR A 25 29.78 -5.49 9.06
N TRP A 26 28.77 -5.10 8.29
CA TRP A 26 27.37 -5.26 8.66
C TRP A 26 26.87 -6.64 8.23
N GLU A 27 26.28 -7.40 9.15
CA GLU A 27 25.69 -8.70 8.84
C GLU A 27 24.32 -8.54 8.14
N VAL A 28 23.58 -7.46 8.45
CA VAL A 28 22.34 -7.03 7.79
C VAL A 28 22.16 -5.51 7.90
N LEU A 29 21.78 -4.84 6.80
CA LEU A 29 21.43 -3.42 6.74
C LEU A 29 20.02 -3.22 6.19
N LEU A 30 19.07 -2.86 7.04
CA LEU A 30 17.69 -2.52 6.68
C LEU A 30 17.58 -1.04 6.30
N ILE A 31 16.96 -0.77 5.16
CA ILE A 31 16.64 0.58 4.68
C ILE A 31 15.12 0.63 4.45
N ASP A 32 14.41 1.48 5.19
CA ASP A 32 12.99 1.76 4.95
C ASP A 32 12.74 3.26 5.16
N GLN A 33 11.85 3.84 4.36
CA GLN A 33 11.45 5.24 4.49
C GLN A 33 10.63 5.51 5.77
N SER A 34 10.06 4.46 6.37
CA SER A 34 9.14 4.52 7.50
C SER A 34 9.88 4.21 8.80
N GLU A 35 9.61 4.96 9.88
CA GLU A 35 10.22 4.68 11.19
C GLU A 35 9.65 3.40 11.85
N CYS A 36 8.44 3.02 11.47
CA CYS A 36 7.70 1.91 12.06
C CYS A 36 7.51 0.74 11.10
N PHE A 37 7.56 -0.47 11.66
CA PHE A 37 7.05 -1.67 11.03
C PHE A 37 5.54 -1.74 11.22
N VAL A 38 4.77 -1.83 10.13
CA VAL A 38 3.30 -1.83 10.20
C VAL A 38 2.75 -3.23 10.00
N PHE A 39 2.05 -3.75 11.01
CA PHE A 39 1.28 -4.98 10.85
C PHE A 39 -0.07 -4.67 10.19
N LYS A 40 -0.08 -4.66 8.85
CA LYS A 40 -1.23 -4.24 8.02
C LYS A 40 -2.59 -4.85 8.41
N PRO A 41 -2.70 -6.14 8.81
CA PRO A 41 -3.98 -6.70 9.23
C PRO A 41 -4.60 -6.01 10.44
N MET A 42 -3.81 -5.31 11.28
CA MET A 42 -4.31 -4.58 12.46
C MET A 42 -4.58 -3.09 12.19
N LEU A 43 -4.46 -2.60 10.95
CA LEU A 43 -4.79 -1.19 10.64
C LEU A 43 -6.24 -0.84 10.99
N TYR A 44 -7.15 -1.80 10.91
CA TYR A 44 -8.57 -1.65 11.24
C TYR A 44 -8.79 -1.43 12.74
N GLU A 45 -7.92 -1.98 13.58
CA GLU A 45 -8.03 -1.86 15.04
C GLU A 45 -7.80 -0.43 15.54
N LEU A 46 -7.10 0.38 14.73
CA LEU A 46 -6.98 1.82 15.00
C LEU A 46 -8.33 2.53 14.87
N LEU A 47 -9.20 2.04 13.98
CA LEU A 47 -10.52 2.61 13.76
C LEU A 47 -11.53 2.15 14.81
N SER A 48 -11.43 0.91 15.28
CA SER A 48 -12.25 0.36 16.39
C SER A 48 -11.84 0.96 17.74
N GLY A 49 -10.56 1.34 17.89
CA GLY A 49 -9.99 1.83 19.14
C GLY A 49 -9.66 0.70 20.14
N GLU A 50 -9.58 -0.54 19.66
CA GLU A 50 -9.28 -1.72 20.47
C GLU A 50 -7.80 -1.84 20.84
N VAL A 51 -6.92 -1.22 20.04
CA VAL A 51 -5.47 -1.41 20.10
C VAL A 51 -4.77 -0.06 20.02
N ASP A 52 -3.68 0.09 20.77
CA ASP A 52 -2.86 1.29 20.71
C ASP A 52 -2.03 1.36 19.40
N ALA A 53 -1.75 2.58 18.94
CA ALA A 53 -0.96 2.83 17.75
C ALA A 53 0.41 2.11 17.74
N TRP A 54 1.08 2.00 18.89
CA TRP A 54 2.40 1.39 19.02
C TRP A 54 2.38 -0.14 18.87
N GLU A 55 1.24 -0.79 19.13
CA GLU A 55 1.06 -2.24 18.92
C GLU A 55 0.84 -2.55 17.43
N ILE A 56 0.22 -1.62 16.69
CA ILE A 56 -0.03 -1.73 15.24
C ILE A 56 1.23 -1.40 14.45
N ALA A 57 1.95 -0.36 14.87
CA ALA A 57 3.11 0.19 14.20
C ALA A 57 4.29 0.43 15.17
N PRO A 58 4.91 -0.63 15.72
CA PRO A 58 6.12 -0.51 16.53
C PRO A 58 7.29 0.04 15.72
N ARG A 59 8.18 0.80 16.37
CA ARG A 59 9.37 1.37 15.73
C ARG A 59 10.39 0.30 15.39
N PHE A 60 11.07 0.45 14.26
CA PHE A 60 12.20 -0.41 13.90
C PHE A 60 13.31 -0.34 14.94
N SER A 61 13.58 0.83 15.54
CA SER A 61 14.55 0.97 16.64
C SER A 61 14.27 0.03 17.80
N ASP A 62 13.00 -0.13 18.15
CA ASP A 62 12.57 -0.91 19.31
C ASP A 62 12.57 -2.41 18.97
N LEU A 63 12.10 -2.76 17.77
CA LEU A 63 12.11 -4.15 17.27
C LEU A 63 13.52 -4.70 17.07
N LEU A 64 14.46 -3.86 16.66
CA LEU A 64 15.82 -4.27 16.28
C LEU A 64 16.85 -4.05 17.41
N ALA A 65 16.46 -3.47 18.55
CA ALA A 65 17.34 -3.10 19.65
C ALA A 65 18.26 -4.23 20.16
N ASN A 66 17.82 -5.49 20.04
CA ASN A 66 18.55 -6.69 20.49
C ASN A 66 19.05 -7.54 19.32
N THR A 67 19.31 -6.92 18.16
CA THR A 67 19.78 -7.59 16.95
C THR A 67 20.99 -6.87 16.37
N ASP A 68 21.78 -7.55 15.55
CA ASP A 68 22.91 -6.96 14.82
C ASP A 68 22.48 -6.21 13.55
N VAL A 69 21.16 -6.08 13.32
CA VAL A 69 20.59 -5.39 12.15
C VAL A 69 20.74 -3.88 12.32
N GLN A 70 21.41 -3.24 11.36
CA GLN A 70 21.42 -1.79 11.29
C GLN A 70 20.18 -1.28 10.55
N PHE A 71 19.62 -0.18 11.03
CA PHE A 71 18.48 0.47 10.41
C PHE A 71 18.85 1.88 9.93
N ILE A 72 18.56 2.15 8.65
CA ILE A 72 18.61 3.48 8.07
C ILE A 72 17.18 3.87 7.67
N GLN A 73 16.65 4.91 8.31
CA GLN A 73 15.38 5.50 7.91
C GLN A 73 15.59 6.42 6.70
N ASP A 74 15.45 5.87 5.49
CA ASP A 74 15.62 6.60 4.24
C ASP A 74 14.91 5.87 3.09
N ARG A 75 14.71 6.56 1.98
CA ARG A 75 14.08 6.04 0.77
C ARG A 75 15.13 5.70 -0.28
N VAL A 76 15.05 4.50 -0.85
CA VAL A 76 15.86 4.15 -2.02
C VAL A 76 15.40 4.98 -3.21
N LYS A 77 16.34 5.74 -3.79
CA LYS A 77 16.13 6.60 -4.96
C LYS A 77 16.49 5.88 -6.24
N LEU A 78 17.70 5.33 -6.30
CA LEU A 78 18.29 4.74 -7.50
C LEU A 78 19.07 3.47 -7.15
N LEU A 79 18.92 2.44 -7.96
CA LEU A 79 19.69 1.21 -7.88
C LEU A 79 20.59 1.09 -9.12
N ARG A 80 21.90 0.85 -8.91
CA ARG A 80 22.89 0.60 -9.96
C ARG A 80 23.58 -0.73 -9.74
N PRO A 81 23.11 -1.83 -10.34
CA PRO A 81 23.80 -3.10 -10.28
C PRO A 81 25.07 -3.05 -11.15
N TYR A 82 26.23 -3.38 -10.58
CA TYR A 82 27.46 -3.53 -11.36
C TYR A 82 27.50 -4.94 -11.95
N TYR A 83 27.59 -5.02 -13.26
CA TYR A 83 27.78 -6.30 -13.94
C TYR A 83 29.26 -6.51 -14.17
N ASP A 84 29.71 -7.73 -13.90
CA ASP A 84 31.05 -8.20 -14.26
C ASP A 84 31.15 -8.23 -15.79
N MET A 85 31.43 -7.06 -16.39
CA MET A 85 32.01 -7.07 -17.72
C MET A 85 33.36 -7.76 -17.56
N LEU A 86 33.52 -8.88 -18.25
CA LEU A 86 34.83 -9.44 -18.59
C LEU A 86 35.58 -8.45 -19.51
N THR A 87 35.78 -7.21 -19.08
CA THR A 87 36.68 -6.26 -19.73
C THR A 87 38.08 -6.69 -19.35
N ASN A 88 38.70 -7.38 -20.31
CA ASN A 88 40.11 -7.73 -20.30
C ASN A 88 40.96 -6.55 -19.80
N GLY A 89 41.50 -6.72 -18.58
CA GLY A 89 42.61 -5.93 -18.05
C GLY A 89 42.27 -4.49 -17.66
N CYS A 90 41.78 -4.29 -16.44
CA CYS A 90 42.31 -3.34 -15.46
C CYS A 90 41.34 -3.28 -14.26
N GLN A 91 41.87 -3.55 -13.05
CA GLN A 91 41.22 -3.45 -11.73
C GLN A 91 39.87 -4.18 -11.58
N ARG A 92 39.89 -5.36 -10.94
CA ARG A 92 38.68 -6.01 -10.41
C ARG A 92 37.99 -5.05 -9.44
N SER A 93 36.93 -4.39 -9.87
CA SER A 93 36.04 -3.68 -8.96
C SER A 93 35.46 -4.70 -7.99
N THR A 94 35.68 -4.48 -6.69
CA THR A 94 35.06 -5.30 -5.63
C THR A 94 33.60 -4.90 -5.40
N CYS A 95 33.06 -3.93 -6.13
CA CYS A 95 31.69 -3.48 -5.97
C CYS A 95 30.75 -4.27 -6.90
N ALA A 96 29.73 -4.92 -6.34
CA ALA A 96 28.63 -5.58 -7.05
C ALA A 96 27.50 -4.61 -7.44
N GLY A 97 27.50 -3.40 -6.89
CA GLY A 97 26.56 -2.34 -7.25
C GLY A 97 26.36 -1.35 -6.12
N THR A 98 25.57 -0.32 -6.41
CA THR A 98 25.29 0.76 -5.48
C THR A 98 23.80 1.03 -5.35
N VAL A 99 23.40 1.43 -4.15
CA VAL A 99 22.07 1.92 -3.82
C VAL A 99 22.22 3.38 -3.41
N GLN A 100 21.64 4.29 -4.17
CA GLN A 100 21.58 5.70 -3.80
C GLN A 100 20.26 5.96 -3.07
N LEU A 101 20.34 6.60 -1.92
CA LEU A 101 19.21 7.01 -1.12
C LEU A 101 18.77 8.45 -1.44
N GLU A 102 17.63 8.89 -0.92
CA GLU A 102 17.17 10.27 -1.13
C GLU A 102 18.01 11.30 -0.36
N SER A 103 18.67 10.91 0.72
CA SER A 103 19.71 11.73 1.37
C SER A 103 21.00 11.90 0.54
N ASP A 104 21.04 11.32 -0.67
CA ASP A 104 22.23 11.16 -1.50
C ASP A 104 23.35 10.31 -0.87
N LEU A 105 23.05 9.60 0.23
CA LEU A 105 23.92 8.56 0.75
C LEU A 105 24.03 7.42 -0.26
N LEU A 106 25.27 7.04 -0.58
CA LEU A 106 25.57 5.93 -1.48
C LEU A 106 26.01 4.71 -0.68
N ILE A 107 25.29 3.61 -0.85
CA ILE A 107 25.59 2.33 -0.21
C ILE A 107 26.11 1.37 -1.26
N GLU A 108 27.35 0.93 -1.11
CA GLU A 108 27.97 -0.07 -1.97
C GLU A 108 27.78 -1.47 -1.37
N TYR A 109 27.52 -2.47 -2.22
CA TYR A 109 27.54 -3.87 -1.82
C TYR A 109 28.59 -4.65 -2.62
N ASP A 110 29.30 -5.55 -1.96
CA ASP A 110 30.54 -6.16 -2.47
C ASP A 110 30.26 -7.38 -3.39
N CYS A 111 31.09 -7.57 -4.43
CA CYS A 111 31.05 -8.70 -5.36
C CYS A 111 31.91 -9.91 -4.90
N ILE A 112 32.92 -9.68 -4.06
CA ILE A 112 33.80 -10.70 -3.50
C ILE A 112 33.12 -11.42 -2.32
N GLY A 113 32.20 -10.74 -1.62
CA GLY A 113 31.37 -11.31 -0.56
C GLY A 113 30.11 -12.04 -1.04
N LEU A 114 29.42 -12.70 -0.10
CA LEU A 114 28.08 -13.30 -0.27
C LEU A 114 26.95 -12.24 -0.22
N ALA A 115 27.23 -10.99 -0.62
CA ALA A 115 26.29 -9.90 -0.48
C ALA A 115 25.09 -10.09 -1.43
N ARG A 116 23.89 -9.91 -0.88
CA ARG A 116 22.60 -10.17 -1.56
C ARG A 116 21.65 -9.02 -1.28
N LEU A 117 21.29 -8.27 -2.31
CA LEU A 117 20.26 -7.25 -2.25
C LEU A 117 18.86 -7.90 -2.26
N VAL A 118 17.95 -7.44 -1.42
CA VAL A 118 16.57 -7.95 -1.38
C VAL A 118 15.59 -6.79 -1.55
N LEU A 119 14.73 -6.87 -2.56
CA LEU A 119 13.75 -5.84 -2.87
C LEU A 119 12.40 -6.24 -2.28
N ALA A 120 11.97 -5.50 -1.27
CA ALA A 120 10.69 -5.71 -0.59
C ALA A 120 9.96 -4.37 -0.37
N LEU A 121 9.94 -3.51 -1.39
CA LEU A 121 9.47 -2.12 -1.24
C LEU A 121 7.94 -2.01 -1.13
N GLY A 122 7.22 -3.11 -1.32
CA GLY A 122 5.77 -3.15 -1.24
C GLY A 122 5.10 -2.52 -2.48
N ALA A 123 3.89 -2.04 -2.30
CA ALA A 123 3.12 -1.36 -3.34
C ALA A 123 2.45 -0.11 -2.79
N GLU A 124 2.03 0.76 -3.70
CA GLU A 124 1.24 1.96 -3.42
C GLU A 124 -0.17 1.87 -4.01
N PRO A 125 -1.15 2.56 -3.40
CA PRO A 125 -2.50 2.67 -3.94
C PRO A 125 -2.47 3.27 -5.34
N LYS A 126 -3.27 2.71 -6.25
CA LYS A 126 -3.46 3.25 -7.59
C LYS A 126 -4.71 4.14 -7.61
N LEU A 127 -4.51 5.44 -7.42
CA LEU A 127 -5.54 6.48 -7.55
C LEU A 127 -5.57 7.12 -8.95
N GLU A 128 -4.52 6.88 -9.74
CA GLU A 128 -4.43 7.33 -11.13
C GLU A 128 -5.49 6.65 -12.02
N GLY A 129 -6.16 7.43 -12.86
CA GLY A 129 -7.12 6.94 -13.85
C GLY A 129 -8.59 7.22 -13.54
N VAL A 130 -8.91 7.67 -12.31
CA VAL A 130 -10.25 8.17 -11.95
C VAL A 130 -10.13 9.66 -11.59
N PRO A 131 -10.73 10.56 -12.37
CA PRO A 131 -10.74 12.00 -12.06
C PRO A 131 -11.21 12.30 -10.64
N GLY A 132 -10.42 13.11 -9.92
CA GLY A 132 -10.68 13.51 -8.54
C GLY A 132 -10.36 12.46 -7.47
N ALA A 133 -10.03 11.20 -7.82
CA ALA A 133 -9.72 10.19 -6.81
C ALA A 133 -8.47 10.52 -5.98
N ALA A 134 -7.40 11.01 -6.63
CA ALA A 134 -6.19 11.40 -5.93
C ALA A 134 -6.36 12.62 -5.00
N GLU A 135 -7.40 13.43 -5.22
CA GLU A 135 -7.67 14.67 -4.50
C GLU A 135 -8.69 14.46 -3.37
N PHE A 136 -9.71 13.63 -3.61
CA PHE A 136 -10.89 13.50 -2.74
C PHE A 136 -11.07 12.12 -2.10
N ALA A 137 -10.28 11.11 -2.50
CA ALA A 137 -10.33 9.79 -1.87
C ALA A 137 -9.11 9.55 -0.98
N LEU A 138 -9.35 8.97 0.19
CA LEU A 138 -8.30 8.54 1.09
C LEU A 138 -7.95 7.07 0.83
N PRO A 139 -6.71 6.75 0.44
CA PRO A 139 -6.29 5.37 0.42
C PRO A 139 -6.32 4.77 1.83
N PHE A 140 -6.38 3.44 1.93
CA PHE A 140 -6.24 2.71 3.20
C PHE A 140 -5.23 1.57 3.06
N SER A 141 -3.94 1.92 3.09
CA SER A 141 -2.84 0.98 2.80
C SER A 141 -1.63 1.09 3.72
N THR A 142 -1.46 2.24 4.36
CA THR A 142 -0.36 2.57 5.28
C THR A 142 -0.89 2.91 6.68
N PHE A 143 0.01 3.03 7.65
CA PHE A 143 -0.35 3.49 8.98
C PHE A 143 -0.84 4.95 8.96
N ASP A 144 -0.16 5.83 8.21
CA ASP A 144 -0.58 7.23 8.05
C ASP A 144 -1.97 7.36 7.43
N ASP A 145 -2.28 6.50 6.46
CA ASP A 145 -3.63 6.41 5.87
C ASP A 145 -4.67 6.09 6.95
N ALA A 146 -4.41 5.08 7.79
CA ALA A 146 -5.32 4.69 8.85
C ALA A 146 -5.50 5.78 9.92
N CYS A 147 -4.42 6.48 10.28
CA CYS A 147 -4.49 7.65 11.16
C CYS A 147 -5.38 8.75 10.59
N LYS A 148 -5.18 9.12 9.32
CA LYS A 148 -6.00 10.15 8.64
C LYS A 148 -7.47 9.76 8.62
N VAL A 149 -7.78 8.52 8.24
CA VAL A 149 -9.17 8.02 8.24
C VAL A 149 -9.77 8.06 9.64
N ASN A 150 -9.01 7.67 10.68
CA ASN A 150 -9.47 7.74 12.06
C ASN A 150 -9.80 9.17 12.49
N ASP A 151 -8.93 10.13 12.15
CA ASP A 151 -9.07 11.53 12.53
C ASP A 151 -10.24 12.20 11.79
N ASP A 152 -10.41 11.92 10.49
CA ASP A 152 -11.54 12.41 9.71
C ASP A 152 -12.86 11.83 10.21
N LEU A 153 -12.90 10.54 10.55
CA LEU A 153 -14.07 9.95 11.21
C LEU A 153 -14.35 10.63 12.55
N LYS A 154 -13.35 10.87 13.41
CA LYS A 154 -13.54 11.60 14.69
C LYS A 154 -14.09 13.00 14.46
N LEU A 155 -13.63 13.71 13.42
CA LEU A 155 -14.10 15.03 13.07
C LEU A 155 -15.58 15.01 12.66
N LEU A 156 -15.94 14.07 11.78
CA LEU A 156 -17.33 13.87 11.33
C LEU A 156 -18.24 13.47 12.49
N GLU A 157 -17.78 12.57 13.38
CA GLU A 157 -18.50 12.15 14.58
C GLU A 157 -18.79 13.34 15.51
N ARG A 158 -17.78 14.15 15.82
CA ARG A 158 -17.95 15.37 16.65
C ARG A 158 -18.93 16.35 16.01
N LYS A 159 -18.96 16.43 14.69
CA LYS A 159 -19.80 17.38 13.96
C LYS A 159 -21.25 16.94 13.86
N TYR A 160 -21.50 15.66 13.57
CA TYR A 160 -22.83 15.16 13.19
C TYR A 160 -23.54 14.34 14.26
N PHE A 161 -22.83 13.74 15.22
CA PHE A 161 -23.47 12.94 16.26
C PHE A 161 -24.41 13.82 17.10
N GLY A 162 -25.68 13.40 17.19
CA GLY A 162 -26.73 14.15 17.89
C GLY A 162 -27.44 15.23 17.06
N LYS A 163 -27.01 15.50 15.81
CA LYS A 163 -27.64 16.50 14.93
C LYS A 163 -28.64 15.91 13.91
N GLY A 164 -28.78 14.59 13.86
CA GLY A 164 -29.80 13.91 13.03
C GLY A 164 -29.42 13.72 11.56
N TYR A 165 -28.21 14.10 11.13
CA TYR A 165 -27.69 13.82 9.80
C TYR A 165 -26.73 12.63 9.85
N PRO A 166 -26.97 11.56 9.06
CA PRO A 166 -26.07 10.40 9.05
C PRO A 166 -24.78 10.73 8.30
N ILE A 167 -23.64 10.29 8.84
CA ILE A 167 -22.34 10.36 8.18
C ILE A 167 -22.31 9.37 7.02
N GLN A 168 -22.02 9.82 5.81
CA GLN A 168 -22.00 8.98 4.61
C GLN A 168 -20.58 8.61 4.23
N VAL A 169 -20.26 7.32 4.25
CA VAL A 169 -18.93 6.82 3.88
C VAL A 169 -19.05 5.92 2.66
N VAL A 170 -18.25 6.18 1.63
CA VAL A 170 -18.13 5.33 0.45
C VAL A 170 -16.81 4.59 0.50
N VAL A 171 -16.83 3.26 0.47
CA VAL A 171 -15.66 2.38 0.37
C VAL A 171 -15.56 1.84 -1.05
N VAL A 172 -14.50 2.20 -1.76
CA VAL A 172 -14.23 1.73 -3.12
C VAL A 172 -13.35 0.49 -3.06
N GLY A 173 -13.87 -0.62 -3.60
CA GLY A 173 -13.26 -1.94 -3.62
C GLY A 173 -13.84 -2.87 -2.56
N CYS A 174 -14.22 -4.09 -2.96
CA CYS A 174 -14.67 -5.14 -2.04
C CYS A 174 -13.74 -6.37 -2.06
N GLY A 175 -12.43 -6.13 -2.14
CA GLY A 175 -11.42 -7.14 -1.76
C GLY A 175 -11.34 -7.31 -0.24
N TYR A 176 -10.38 -8.10 0.25
CA TYR A 176 -10.20 -8.32 1.70
C TYR A 176 -10.16 -7.00 2.49
N SER A 177 -9.34 -6.06 2.04
CA SER A 177 -9.18 -4.79 2.75
C SER A 177 -10.41 -3.90 2.75
N GLY A 178 -11.15 -3.86 1.63
CA GLY A 178 -12.34 -3.03 1.51
C GLY A 178 -13.53 -3.59 2.27
N VAL A 179 -13.70 -4.91 2.28
CA VAL A 179 -14.74 -5.58 3.09
C VAL A 179 -14.50 -5.36 4.58
N GLU A 180 -13.27 -5.57 5.06
CA GLU A 180 -12.93 -5.34 6.46
C GLU A 180 -13.14 -3.87 6.87
N LEU A 181 -12.69 -2.94 6.01
CA LEU A 181 -12.85 -1.50 6.24
C LEU A 181 -14.32 -1.09 6.30
N ALA A 182 -15.14 -1.53 5.34
CA ALA A 182 -16.57 -1.21 5.32
C ALA A 182 -17.28 -1.76 6.56
N ALA A 183 -16.96 -2.99 6.97
CA ALA A 183 -17.51 -3.61 8.15
C ALA A 183 -17.12 -2.86 9.44
N THR A 184 -15.84 -2.50 9.57
CA THR A 184 -15.29 -1.76 10.72
C THR A 184 -15.88 -0.36 10.85
N VAL A 185 -15.92 0.39 9.75
CA VAL A 185 -16.50 1.74 9.74
C VAL A 185 -18.00 1.70 10.04
N SER A 186 -18.71 0.72 9.49
CA SER A 186 -20.14 0.54 9.75
C SER A 186 -20.41 0.19 11.22
N GLU A 187 -19.61 -0.68 11.83
CA GLU A 187 -19.69 -1.00 13.26
C GLU A 187 -19.44 0.20 14.15
N ARG A 188 -18.47 1.04 13.79
CA ARG A 188 -18.17 2.29 14.50
C ARG A 188 -19.29 3.31 14.41
N LEU A 189 -19.84 3.54 13.21
CA LEU A 189 -20.86 4.56 12.98
C LEU A 189 -22.27 4.12 13.39
N GLN A 190 -22.55 2.82 13.38
CA GLN A 190 -23.85 2.24 13.70
C GLN A 190 -24.99 2.95 12.95
N ASN A 191 -26.10 3.25 13.62
CA ASN A 191 -27.25 3.97 13.07
C ASN A 191 -27.00 5.48 12.80
N LYS A 192 -25.80 5.98 13.07
CA LYS A 192 -25.42 7.39 12.84
C LYS A 192 -24.67 7.58 11.54
N GLY A 193 -24.45 6.52 10.76
CA GLY A 193 -23.83 6.60 9.45
C GLY A 193 -24.45 5.65 8.44
N ILE A 194 -24.16 5.90 7.17
CA ILE A 194 -24.50 5.06 6.04
C ILE A 194 -23.18 4.70 5.35
N VAL A 195 -22.88 3.41 5.28
CA VAL A 195 -21.66 2.91 4.62
C VAL A 195 -22.06 2.22 3.32
N ARG A 196 -21.47 2.66 2.22
CA ARG A 196 -21.69 2.11 0.87
C ARG A 196 -20.40 1.52 0.35
N ALA A 197 -20.40 0.25 -0.03
CA ALA A 197 -19.23 -0.40 -0.61
C ALA A 197 -19.45 -0.68 -2.10
N ILE A 198 -18.50 -0.26 -2.94
CA ILE A 198 -18.57 -0.37 -4.40
C ILE A 198 -17.58 -1.45 -4.87
N ASN A 199 -18.01 -2.31 -5.78
CA ASN A 199 -17.11 -3.26 -6.44
C ASN A 199 -17.42 -3.41 -7.93
N LEU A 200 -16.35 -3.49 -8.73
CA LEU A 200 -16.45 -3.72 -10.18
C LEU A 200 -17.10 -5.07 -10.48
N GLU A 201 -16.75 -6.09 -9.71
CA GLU A 201 -17.32 -7.43 -9.87
C GLU A 201 -18.69 -7.54 -9.21
N SER A 202 -19.50 -8.49 -9.66
CA SER A 202 -20.83 -8.78 -9.13
C SER A 202 -20.80 -9.49 -7.76
N THR A 203 -19.62 -9.72 -7.18
CA THR A 203 -19.45 -10.36 -5.87
C THR A 203 -18.38 -9.64 -5.04
N ILE A 204 -18.45 -9.77 -3.71
CA ILE A 204 -17.36 -9.37 -2.80
C ILE A 204 -16.34 -10.50 -2.70
N LEU A 205 -15.11 -10.18 -2.28
CA LEU A 205 -14.03 -11.15 -2.07
C LEU A 205 -13.89 -12.16 -3.23
N PRO A 206 -13.69 -11.71 -4.48
CA PRO A 206 -13.76 -12.60 -5.65
C PRO A 206 -12.71 -13.72 -5.64
N SER A 207 -11.59 -13.51 -4.93
CA SER A 207 -10.52 -14.50 -4.76
C SER A 207 -10.69 -15.39 -3.52
N ALA A 208 -11.74 -15.20 -2.70
CA ALA A 208 -11.98 -16.01 -1.51
C ALA A 208 -12.82 -17.26 -1.84
N PRO A 209 -12.68 -18.34 -1.07
CA PRO A 209 -13.61 -19.47 -1.11
C PRO A 209 -15.05 -19.00 -0.86
N ALA A 210 -16.01 -19.67 -1.49
CA ALA A 210 -17.43 -19.33 -1.38
C ALA A 210 -17.86 -19.14 0.08
N GLY A 211 -17.63 -20.14 0.95
CA GLY A 211 -18.06 -20.06 2.35
C GLY A 211 -17.57 -18.81 3.11
N ASN A 212 -16.34 -18.36 2.84
CA ASN A 212 -15.81 -17.12 3.43
C ASN A 212 -16.52 -15.89 2.87
N ARG A 213 -16.79 -15.87 1.57
CA ARG A 213 -17.54 -14.80 0.91
C ARG A 213 -18.98 -14.72 1.42
N GLU A 214 -19.66 -15.85 1.58
CA GLU A 214 -21.03 -15.87 2.10
C GLU A 214 -21.09 -15.43 3.57
N ALA A 215 -20.10 -15.81 4.39
CA ALA A 215 -19.99 -15.32 5.76
C ALA A 215 -19.74 -13.80 5.81
N ALA A 216 -18.82 -13.29 5.00
CA ALA A 216 -18.54 -11.86 4.92
C ALA A 216 -19.77 -11.06 4.44
N LEU A 217 -20.49 -11.57 3.43
CA LEU A 217 -21.70 -10.94 2.92
C LEU A 217 -22.77 -10.83 4.01
N ARG A 218 -22.94 -11.89 4.82
CA ARG A 218 -23.87 -11.87 5.96
C ARG A 218 -23.52 -10.76 6.95
N VAL A 219 -22.25 -10.65 7.33
CA VAL A 219 -21.79 -9.61 8.26
C VAL A 219 -22.03 -8.20 7.71
N LEU A 220 -21.73 -7.96 6.43
CA LEU A 220 -21.97 -6.66 5.80
C LEU A 220 -23.47 -6.30 5.79
N LEU A 221 -24.35 -7.26 5.50
CA LEU A 221 -25.80 -7.05 5.52
C LEU A 221 -26.34 -6.81 6.93
N GLU A 222 -25.88 -7.59 7.92
CA GLU A 222 -26.25 -7.41 9.34
C GLU A 222 -25.84 -6.04 9.87
N ARG A 223 -24.73 -5.50 9.36
CA ARG A 223 -24.23 -4.14 9.68
C ARG A 223 -24.87 -3.05 8.80
N ASN A 224 -25.80 -3.38 7.91
CA ASN A 224 -26.46 -2.43 7.00
C ASN A 224 -25.50 -1.70 6.03
N VAL A 225 -24.45 -2.38 5.57
CA VAL A 225 -23.59 -1.87 4.49
C VAL A 225 -24.33 -2.03 3.16
N GLU A 226 -24.53 -0.91 2.45
CA GLU A 226 -25.14 -0.91 1.11
C GLU A 226 -24.11 -1.33 0.06
N LEU A 227 -24.39 -2.39 -0.70
CA LEU A 227 -23.46 -2.94 -1.70
C LEU A 227 -23.83 -2.50 -3.12
N PHE A 228 -22.90 -1.86 -3.81
CA PHE A 228 -22.97 -1.49 -5.22
C PHE A 228 -22.01 -2.39 -6.02
N LEU A 229 -22.47 -3.60 -6.33
CA LEU A 229 -21.71 -4.61 -7.06
C LEU A 229 -21.96 -4.50 -8.58
N GLY A 230 -20.96 -4.79 -9.39
CA GLY A 230 -21.04 -4.57 -10.84
C GLY A 230 -20.85 -3.10 -11.24
N TYR A 231 -20.26 -2.28 -10.37
CA TYR A 231 -20.08 -0.84 -10.57
C TYR A 231 -18.61 -0.43 -10.41
N PHE A 232 -18.15 0.52 -11.21
CA PHE A 232 -16.88 1.19 -11.00
C PHE A 232 -17.08 2.69 -10.81
N VAL A 233 -16.18 3.31 -10.07
CA VAL A 233 -16.17 4.77 -9.88
C VAL A 233 -15.62 5.42 -11.15
N SER A 234 -16.41 6.31 -11.75
CA SER A 234 -16.00 7.07 -12.95
C SER A 234 -15.39 8.41 -12.61
N SER A 235 -15.80 9.05 -11.52
CA SER A 235 -15.23 10.30 -11.03
C SER A 235 -15.64 10.56 -9.57
N ILE A 236 -14.85 11.39 -8.89
CA ILE A 236 -15.16 11.94 -7.58
C ILE A 236 -15.02 13.45 -7.68
N SER A 237 -15.99 14.20 -7.17
CA SER A 237 -15.95 15.67 -7.17
C SER A 237 -16.50 16.23 -5.87
N ARG A 238 -16.16 17.48 -5.55
CA ARG A 238 -16.78 18.21 -4.44
C ARG A 238 -18.21 18.58 -4.80
N ALA A 239 -19.14 18.35 -3.89
CA ALA A 239 -20.53 18.76 -4.03
C ALA A 239 -20.61 20.28 -4.24
N GLY A 240 -21.39 20.71 -5.24
CA GLY A 240 -21.55 22.14 -5.59
C GLY A 240 -20.55 22.69 -6.62
N ALA A 241 -19.57 21.91 -7.08
CA ALA A 241 -18.61 22.36 -8.11
C ALA A 241 -19.28 22.64 -9.48
N ASP A 242 -20.37 21.95 -9.81
CA ASP A 242 -21.10 22.11 -11.09
C ASP A 242 -22.07 23.31 -11.12
N GLN A 243 -22.21 24.08 -10.02
CA GLN A 243 -23.08 25.27 -9.97
C GLN A 243 -22.34 26.60 -10.19
N LEU A 244 -21.06 26.58 -10.59
CA LEU A 244 -20.30 27.79 -10.92
C LEU A 244 -20.49 28.20 -12.39
N THR A 245 -21.72 28.52 -12.77
CA THR A 245 -21.98 29.43 -13.90
C THR A 245 -22.76 30.64 -13.38
N GLU A 246 -22.04 31.76 -13.33
CA GLU A 246 -22.54 33.14 -13.31
C GLU A 246 -23.65 33.49 -12.30
N ASP A 247 -23.33 33.48 -11.00
CA ASP A 247 -23.71 34.58 -10.10
C ASP A 247 -23.24 34.27 -8.67
N ARG A 248 -22.40 35.15 -8.10
CA ARG A 248 -22.37 35.49 -6.67
C ARG A 248 -21.23 36.47 -6.37
N MET A 249 -21.52 37.76 -6.60
CA MET A 249 -21.07 38.78 -5.67
C MET A 249 -21.95 38.72 -4.41
N THR A 250 -21.31 38.98 -3.27
CA THR A 250 -21.88 39.20 -1.91
C THR A 250 -22.33 37.97 -1.13
N THR A 251 -21.54 37.54 -0.15
CA THR A 251 -21.72 37.95 1.27
C THR A 251 -20.60 37.34 2.13
N ASN A 252 -19.85 38.20 2.83
CA ASN A 252 -18.95 37.81 3.91
C ASN A 252 -19.72 37.95 5.23
N ILE A 253 -20.10 36.84 5.87
CA ILE A 253 -20.32 36.73 7.32
C ILE A 253 -19.84 35.34 7.73
N GLY A 254 -19.12 35.23 8.85
CA GLY A 254 -18.33 34.06 9.22
C GLY A 254 -19.12 32.74 9.21
N GLU A 255 -18.69 31.83 8.34
CA GLU A 255 -19.21 30.47 8.26
C GLU A 255 -18.17 29.51 8.85
N GLU A 256 -18.57 28.81 9.91
CA GLU A 256 -18.01 27.49 10.21
C GLU A 256 -18.03 26.71 8.89
N HIS A 257 -16.88 26.41 8.30
CA HIS A 257 -16.82 25.68 7.02
C HIS A 257 -17.71 24.44 7.10
N ASP A 258 -18.77 24.42 6.30
CA ASP A 258 -19.54 23.21 6.04
C ASP A 258 -18.55 22.16 5.51
N PRO A 259 -18.55 20.92 6.02
CA PRO A 259 -17.51 19.99 5.60
C PRO A 259 -17.72 19.70 4.12
N GLU A 260 -16.63 19.52 3.40
CA GLU A 260 -16.70 19.26 1.97
C GLU A 260 -17.41 17.93 1.75
N LYS A 261 -18.64 17.99 1.28
CA LYS A 261 -19.33 16.82 0.75
C LYS A 261 -18.74 16.45 -0.60
N PHE A 262 -18.69 15.17 -0.88
CA PHE A 262 -18.25 14.62 -2.15
C PHE A 262 -19.40 13.94 -2.87
N VAL A 263 -19.30 13.94 -4.20
CA VAL A 263 -20.18 13.21 -5.09
C VAL A 263 -19.34 12.17 -5.82
N VAL A 264 -19.68 10.91 -5.61
CA VAL A 264 -19.04 9.75 -6.25
C VAL A 264 -19.94 9.29 -7.40
N GLN A 265 -19.48 9.48 -8.63
CA GLN A 265 -20.17 8.98 -9.82
C GLN A 265 -19.77 7.54 -10.06
N ILE A 266 -20.77 6.65 -10.15
CA ILE A 266 -20.55 5.23 -10.43
C ILE A 266 -21.23 4.83 -11.75
N GLN A 267 -20.52 4.02 -12.52
CA GLN A 267 -20.99 3.48 -13.78
C GLN A 267 -21.05 1.95 -13.73
N PRO A 268 -22.06 1.34 -14.36
CA PRO A 268 -22.18 -0.10 -14.39
C PRO A 268 -21.13 -0.72 -15.32
N ALA A 269 -20.57 -1.86 -14.91
CA ALA A 269 -19.64 -2.65 -15.71
C ALA A 269 -20.34 -3.42 -16.84
N GLU A 270 -21.61 -3.76 -16.63
CA GLU A 270 -22.42 -4.55 -17.57
C GLU A 270 -23.67 -3.78 -18.02
N ARG A 271 -24.19 -4.14 -19.20
CA ARG A 271 -25.42 -3.54 -19.74
C ARG A 271 -26.62 -3.99 -18.92
N GLY A 272 -27.45 -3.03 -18.49
CA GLY A 272 -28.73 -3.31 -17.81
C GLY A 272 -28.92 -2.52 -16.52
N LEU A 273 -27.82 -2.07 -15.91
CA LEU A 273 -27.82 -1.15 -14.78
C LEU A 273 -27.69 0.29 -15.27
N GLN A 274 -28.09 1.25 -14.43
CA GLN A 274 -27.97 2.69 -14.74
C GLN A 274 -26.83 3.31 -13.93
N PRO A 275 -26.17 4.36 -14.46
CA PRO A 275 -25.25 5.18 -13.68
C PRO A 275 -25.93 5.76 -12.45
N GLN A 276 -25.18 5.95 -11.38
CA GLN A 276 -25.68 6.51 -10.13
C GLN A 276 -24.69 7.52 -9.55
N SER A 277 -25.23 8.41 -8.71
CA SER A 277 -24.48 9.45 -8.03
C SER A 277 -24.68 9.25 -6.53
N LEU A 278 -23.58 9.03 -5.81
CA LEU A 278 -23.60 8.81 -4.36
C LEU A 278 -23.01 10.03 -3.65
N GLU A 279 -23.73 10.56 -2.67
CA GLU A 279 -23.16 11.51 -1.72
C GLU A 279 -22.26 10.78 -0.70
N ALA A 280 -21.17 11.44 -0.31
CA ALA A 280 -20.24 10.96 0.70
C ALA A 280 -19.64 12.14 1.48
N ASP A 281 -19.50 11.98 2.79
CA ASP A 281 -18.64 12.84 3.61
C ASP A 281 -17.19 12.33 3.62
N LEU A 282 -16.99 11.04 3.31
CA LEU A 282 -15.68 10.40 3.26
C LEU A 282 -15.64 9.33 2.16
N VAL A 283 -14.62 9.37 1.30
CA VAL A 283 -14.39 8.36 0.27
C VAL A 283 -13.10 7.60 0.59
N LEU A 284 -13.23 6.30 0.83
CA LEU A 284 -12.12 5.40 1.20
C LEU A 284 -11.76 4.52 0.00
N TRP A 285 -10.48 4.46 -0.35
CA TRP A 285 -10.00 3.80 -1.56
C TRP A 285 -9.13 2.59 -1.23
N THR A 286 -9.56 1.41 -1.67
CA THR A 286 -8.85 0.13 -1.44
C THR A 286 -8.54 -0.63 -2.73
N VAL A 287 -8.78 -0.01 -3.89
CA VAL A 287 -8.62 -0.63 -5.20
C VAL A 287 -7.24 -0.36 -5.79
N GLY A 288 -6.64 -1.41 -6.33
CA GLY A 288 -5.46 -1.29 -7.19
C GLY A 288 -4.19 -0.97 -6.40
N ASN A 289 -3.18 -1.81 -6.60
CA ASN A 289 -1.85 -1.60 -6.04
C ASN A 289 -0.84 -1.55 -7.19
N LYS A 290 0.05 -0.57 -7.13
CA LYS A 290 1.19 -0.42 -8.04
C LYS A 290 2.46 -0.81 -7.29
N PRO A 291 3.13 -1.90 -7.68
CA PRO A 291 4.39 -2.30 -7.06
C PRO A 291 5.41 -1.17 -7.07
N ARG A 292 6.14 -1.01 -5.97
CA ARG A 292 7.28 -0.11 -5.88
C ARG A 292 8.54 -0.88 -6.21
N LEU A 293 9.31 -0.35 -7.15
CA LEU A 293 10.66 -0.79 -7.48
C LEU A 293 11.54 0.46 -7.61
N PRO A 294 12.84 0.36 -7.24
CA PRO A 294 13.73 1.50 -7.35
C PRO A 294 13.85 1.91 -8.81
N GLN A 295 14.03 3.20 -9.06
CA GLN A 295 14.42 3.64 -10.40
C GLN A 295 15.79 3.04 -10.72
N LEU A 296 16.00 2.69 -11.99
CA LEU A 296 17.28 2.24 -12.52
C LEU A 296 17.85 3.35 -13.38
N ASP A 297 19.17 3.47 -13.40
CA ASP A 297 19.83 4.54 -14.14
C ASP A 297 19.55 4.39 -15.65
N PRO A 298 19.03 5.43 -16.34
CA PRO A 298 18.71 5.39 -17.76
C PRO A 298 19.90 5.09 -18.68
N CYS A 299 21.13 5.19 -18.18
CA CYS A 299 22.35 4.83 -18.90
C CYS A 299 22.60 3.30 -18.95
N ASP A 300 21.93 2.50 -18.12
CA ASP A 300 22.11 1.03 -18.01
C ASP A 300 21.16 0.24 -18.95
N ARG A 301 20.93 0.74 -20.17
CA ARG A 301 19.86 0.29 -21.08
C ARG A 301 19.84 -1.17 -21.56
N PRO A 302 20.82 -2.07 -21.35
CA PRO A 302 20.59 -3.50 -21.52
C PRO A 302 20.11 -4.22 -20.24
N HIS A 303 20.01 -3.53 -19.10
CA HIS A 303 20.01 -4.16 -17.78
C HIS A 303 18.94 -3.62 -16.81
N LEU A 304 17.77 -3.27 -17.35
CA LEU A 304 16.59 -3.03 -16.53
C LEU A 304 16.22 -4.32 -15.76
N LEU A 305 15.81 -4.18 -14.49
CA LEU A 305 15.18 -5.29 -13.77
C LEU A 305 14.03 -5.80 -14.64
N PRO A 306 13.97 -7.10 -14.97
CA PRO A 306 12.90 -7.63 -15.80
C PRO A 306 11.58 -7.47 -15.05
N LEU A 307 10.62 -6.76 -15.65
CA LEU A 307 9.32 -6.51 -15.03
C LEU A 307 8.22 -7.27 -15.77
N ASN A 308 7.28 -7.82 -15.01
CA ASN A 308 6.05 -8.36 -15.58
C ASN A 308 5.07 -7.22 -15.97
N GLY A 309 3.94 -7.57 -16.61
CA GLY A 309 2.90 -6.60 -16.98
C GLY A 309 2.21 -5.85 -15.82
N ARG A 310 2.47 -6.25 -14.56
CA ARG A 310 2.01 -5.55 -13.34
C ARG A 310 3.09 -4.65 -12.73
N GLY A 311 4.29 -4.57 -13.32
CA GLY A 311 5.41 -3.78 -12.81
C GLY A 311 6.18 -4.43 -11.66
N GLN A 312 6.01 -5.74 -11.44
CA GLN A 312 6.78 -6.49 -10.43
C GLN A 312 8.05 -7.08 -11.05
N ALA A 313 9.11 -7.22 -10.26
CA ALA A 313 10.35 -7.83 -10.70
C ALA A 313 10.14 -9.33 -10.95
N GLU A 314 10.50 -9.81 -12.14
CA GLU A 314 10.43 -11.22 -12.48
C GLU A 314 11.52 -12.01 -11.75
N THR A 315 11.10 -13.02 -11.00
CA THR A 315 12.00 -13.90 -10.26
C THR A 315 11.93 -15.35 -10.75
N ASP A 316 12.95 -16.13 -10.40
CA ASP A 316 12.90 -17.59 -10.43
C ASP A 316 12.23 -18.16 -9.16
N GLU A 317 12.17 -19.49 -9.05
CA GLU A 317 11.58 -20.21 -7.90
C GLU A 317 12.31 -19.95 -6.57
N THR A 318 13.54 -19.42 -6.61
CA THR A 318 14.34 -19.05 -5.44
C THR A 318 14.22 -17.57 -5.09
N LEU A 319 13.25 -16.85 -5.69
CA LEU A 319 13.00 -15.41 -5.53
C LEU A 319 14.12 -14.51 -6.06
N ARG A 320 15.07 -15.09 -6.80
CA ARG A 320 16.16 -14.33 -7.43
C ARG A 320 15.65 -13.64 -8.68
N VAL A 321 15.95 -12.36 -8.84
CA VAL A 321 15.57 -11.58 -10.01
C VAL A 321 16.31 -12.12 -11.23
N LYS A 322 15.57 -12.41 -12.31
CA LYS A 322 16.16 -12.98 -13.53
C LYS A 322 17.23 -12.05 -14.10
N GLY A 323 18.39 -12.60 -14.46
CA GLY A 323 19.52 -11.81 -14.94
C GLY A 323 20.33 -11.07 -13.87
N HIS A 324 19.93 -11.14 -12.59
CA HIS A 324 20.64 -10.51 -11.47
C HIS A 324 20.95 -11.54 -10.37
N PRO A 325 22.15 -12.17 -10.36
CA PRO A 325 22.46 -13.28 -9.47
C PRO A 325 22.46 -12.93 -7.97
N ARG A 326 22.54 -11.64 -7.64
CA ARG A 326 22.66 -11.10 -6.27
C ARG A 326 21.45 -10.31 -5.82
N ILE A 327 20.43 -10.19 -6.67
CA ILE A 327 19.21 -9.44 -6.33
C ILE A 327 18.07 -10.43 -6.19
N PHE A 328 17.35 -10.31 -5.08
CA PHE A 328 16.13 -11.04 -4.80
C PHE A 328 14.99 -10.04 -4.69
N ALA A 329 13.77 -10.48 -4.98
CA ALA A 329 12.58 -9.65 -4.80
C ALA A 329 11.47 -10.48 -4.17
N LEU A 330 10.80 -9.90 -3.17
CA LEU A 330 9.74 -10.55 -2.41
C LEU A 330 8.61 -9.58 -2.09
N GLY A 331 7.54 -10.10 -1.50
CA GLY A 331 6.36 -9.31 -1.21
C GLY A 331 5.64 -8.80 -2.48
N ASP A 332 5.09 -7.59 -2.42
CA ASP A 332 4.43 -6.99 -3.59
C ASP A 332 5.40 -6.65 -4.74
N SER A 333 6.72 -6.66 -4.47
CA SER A 333 7.76 -6.34 -5.45
C SER A 333 8.05 -7.49 -6.43
N SER A 334 7.55 -8.71 -6.19
CA SER A 334 7.70 -9.85 -7.11
C SER A 334 6.42 -10.70 -7.21
N PRO A 335 6.23 -11.44 -8.33
CA PRO A 335 5.17 -12.42 -8.44
C PRO A 335 5.59 -13.73 -7.77
N LEU A 336 4.94 -14.12 -6.68
CA LEU A 336 5.11 -15.46 -6.13
C LEU A 336 4.29 -16.48 -6.91
N ARG A 337 4.84 -17.69 -7.06
CA ARG A 337 4.21 -18.81 -7.76
C ARG A 337 4.12 -20.03 -6.86
N ASP A 338 3.05 -20.80 -7.01
CA ASP A 338 2.94 -22.12 -6.40
C ASP A 338 3.84 -23.15 -7.12
N SER A 339 3.94 -24.36 -6.58
CA SER A 339 4.69 -25.48 -7.18
C SER A 339 4.16 -25.92 -8.55
N SER A 340 2.98 -25.45 -8.95
CA SER A 340 2.35 -25.71 -10.25
C SER A 340 2.58 -24.57 -11.24
N GLY A 341 3.29 -23.50 -10.85
CA GLY A 341 3.61 -22.33 -11.67
C GLY A 341 2.52 -21.24 -11.68
N ASN A 342 1.43 -21.39 -10.93
CA ASN A 342 0.35 -20.40 -10.87
C ASN A 342 0.73 -19.23 -9.99
N LEU A 343 0.30 -18.01 -10.36
CA LEU A 343 0.54 -16.81 -9.56
C LEU A 343 -0.27 -16.86 -8.25
N LEU A 344 0.41 -16.66 -7.13
CA LEU A 344 -0.21 -16.51 -5.83
C LEU A 344 -0.76 -15.07 -5.65
N PRO A 345 -1.83 -14.89 -4.87
CA PRO A 345 -2.39 -13.58 -4.59
C PRO A 345 -1.45 -12.74 -3.73
N ALA A 346 -1.47 -11.41 -3.90
CA ALA A 346 -0.63 -10.46 -3.17
C ALA A 346 -1.13 -10.22 -1.73
N THR A 347 -1.12 -11.26 -0.87
CA THR A 347 -1.56 -11.20 0.53
C THR A 347 -0.38 -11.21 1.50
N ALA A 348 -0.54 -10.65 2.70
CA ALA A 348 0.52 -10.66 3.72
C ALA A 348 1.06 -12.07 4.05
N GLN A 349 0.25 -13.12 3.89
CA GLN A 349 0.64 -14.52 4.12
C GLN A 349 1.50 -15.11 2.99
N VAL A 350 1.34 -14.60 1.76
CA VAL A 350 2.12 -15.01 0.59
C VAL A 350 3.42 -14.20 0.47
N LYS A 351 3.46 -13.00 1.07
CA LYS A 351 4.54 -12.00 0.97
C LYS A 351 5.79 -12.32 1.76
#